data_AF-A0AAV9LKW3-F1
#
_entry.id   AF-A0AAV9LKW3-F1
#
_cell.length_a   1.000
_cell.length_b   1.000
_cell.length_c   1.000
_cell.angle_alpha   90.00
_cell.angle_beta   90.00
_cell.angle_gamma   90.00
#
_symmetry.space_group_name_H-M   'P 1'
#
loop_
_entity.id
_entity.type
_entity.pdbx_description
1 polymer ?
#
loop_
_entity_poly.entity_id
_entity_poly.type
_entity_poly.pdbx_seq_one_letter_code
_entity_poly.pdbx_strand_id
1 'polypeptide(L)'
;MTIQLEGKKIQDQDQFMVPQTNAFGHNFRDYNNAQSERQKGVEKFYKTQHINQTYDFVKKMREDYTKLDKAKMSIWECSELLNNVVDDSDPDLDKPQIQHLLQMLRQLEKIILMKIGYI
;
A
#
# COMPACT_ATOMS: atom_id res chain seq x y z
N MET A 1 15.09 -47.88 -8.08
CA MET A 1 15.09 -47.02 -6.88
C MET A 1 14.27 -45.79 -7.19
N THR A 2 12.98 -45.85 -6.90
CA THR A 2 12.05 -44.72 -7.01
C THR A 2 11.06 -44.92 -5.87
N ILE A 3 11.26 -44.21 -4.77
CA ILE A 3 10.35 -44.24 -3.63
C ILE A 3 9.38 -43.10 -3.87
N GLN A 4 8.14 -43.41 -4.26
CA GLN A 4 7.05 -42.45 -4.22
C GLN A 4 6.62 -42.33 -2.76
N LEU A 5 6.86 -41.16 -2.16
CA LEU A 5 6.32 -40.82 -0.86
C LEU A 5 4.96 -40.17 -1.08
N GLU A 6 3.90 -40.86 -0.65
CA GLU A 6 2.54 -40.32 -0.59
C GLU A 6 2.53 -39.06 0.29
N GLY A 7 2.48 -37.90 -0.37
CA GLY A 7 2.32 -36.62 0.28
C GLY A 7 0.94 -36.51 0.88
N LYS A 8 0.79 -36.86 2.17
CA LYS A 8 -0.31 -36.37 2.99
C LYS A 8 -0.31 -34.85 2.91
N LYS A 9 -1.30 -34.28 2.20
CA LYS A 9 -1.58 -32.85 2.25
C LYS A 9 -1.93 -32.49 3.68
N ILE A 10 -1.03 -31.76 4.34
CA ILE A 10 -1.37 -31.00 5.54
C ILE A 10 -2.39 -29.96 5.08
N GLN A 11 -3.66 -30.15 5.44
CA GLN A 11 -4.67 -29.10 5.30
C GLN A 11 -4.38 -28.06 6.38
N ASP A 12 -3.60 -27.06 6.01
CA ASP A 12 -3.47 -25.84 6.78
C ASP A 12 -4.78 -25.05 6.59
N GLN A 13 -5.73 -25.23 7.50
CA GLN A 13 -7.07 -24.60 7.42
C GLN A 13 -7.04 -23.09 7.72
N ASP A 14 -5.87 -22.54 8.04
CA ASP A 14 -5.62 -21.11 8.31
C ASP A 14 -5.02 -20.37 7.11
N GLN A 15 -5.28 -20.83 5.88
CA GLN A 15 -4.77 -20.15 4.69
C GLN A 15 -5.57 -18.86 4.43
N PHE A 16 -5.01 -17.71 4.83
CA PHE A 16 -5.51 -16.39 4.47
C PHE A 16 -5.62 -16.28 2.94
N MET A 17 -6.85 -16.37 2.41
CA MET A 17 -7.09 -16.23 0.98
C MET A 17 -6.87 -14.77 0.58
N VAL A 18 -5.72 -14.51 -0.05
CA VAL A 18 -5.45 -13.21 -0.68
C VAL A 18 -6.25 -13.18 -1.98
N PRO A 19 -7.14 -12.18 -2.19
CA PRO A 19 -7.79 -12.01 -3.48
C PRO A 19 -6.73 -11.86 -4.57
N GLN A 20 -6.96 -12.43 -5.75
CA GLN A 20 -6.03 -12.37 -6.88
C GLN A 20 -6.13 -11.04 -7.64
N THR A 21 -7.25 -10.34 -7.47
CA THR A 21 -7.57 -9.09 -8.16
C THR A 21 -7.90 -7.97 -7.18
N ASN A 22 -7.64 -6.74 -7.61
CA ASN A 22 -7.98 -5.54 -6.86
C ASN A 22 -9.50 -5.29 -6.90
N ALA A 23 -9.96 -4.23 -6.21
CA ALA A 23 -11.38 -3.87 -6.15
C ALA A 23 -12.04 -3.58 -7.51
N PHE A 24 -11.25 -3.44 -8.58
CA PHE A 24 -11.69 -3.18 -9.95
C PHE A 24 -11.57 -4.42 -10.86
N GLY A 25 -11.17 -5.58 -10.32
CA GLY A 25 -11.03 -6.81 -11.09
C GLY A 25 -9.73 -6.91 -11.90
N HIS A 26 -8.79 -5.97 -11.70
CA HIS A 26 -7.47 -6.02 -12.33
C HIS A 26 -6.45 -6.75 -11.44
N ASN A 27 -5.36 -7.22 -12.04
CA ASN A 27 -4.24 -7.75 -11.27
C ASN A 27 -3.65 -6.65 -10.39
N PHE A 28 -3.22 -7.01 -9.18
CA PHE A 28 -2.53 -6.08 -8.30
C PHE A 28 -1.23 -5.58 -8.95
N ARG A 29 -0.97 -4.27 -8.81
CA ARG A 29 0.26 -3.61 -9.28
C ARG A 29 0.60 -3.88 -10.75
N ASP A 30 -0.40 -3.87 -11.62
CA ASP A 30 -0.18 -4.01 -13.06
C ASP A 30 0.33 -2.70 -13.67
N TYR A 31 1.64 -2.57 -13.89
CA TYR A 31 2.26 -1.40 -14.54
C TYR A 31 2.41 -1.54 -16.06
N ASN A 32 2.03 -2.69 -16.64
CA ASN A 32 2.27 -2.99 -18.05
C ASN A 32 1.08 -2.61 -18.94
N ASN A 33 -0.10 -2.41 -18.36
CA ASN A 33 -1.30 -2.09 -19.11
C ASN A 33 -1.45 -0.59 -19.39
N ALA A 34 -0.80 -0.11 -20.44
CA ALA A 34 -0.76 1.30 -20.86
C ALA A 34 -2.13 1.92 -21.27
N GLN A 35 -3.22 1.13 -21.30
CA GLN A 35 -4.53 1.60 -21.75
C GLN A 35 -5.36 2.28 -20.65
N SER A 36 -4.97 2.15 -19.37
CA SER A 36 -5.68 2.79 -18.26
C SER A 36 -5.23 4.24 -18.03
N GLU A 37 -6.16 5.18 -17.86
CA GLU A 37 -5.85 6.58 -17.51
C GLU A 37 -5.09 6.69 -16.18
N ARG A 38 -5.38 5.80 -15.22
CA ARG A 38 -4.66 5.73 -13.93
C ARG A 38 -3.18 5.41 -14.15
N GLN A 39 -2.87 4.50 -15.07
CA GLN A 39 -1.48 4.11 -15.38
C GLN A 39 -0.69 5.26 -16.00
N LYS A 40 -1.31 6.08 -16.85
CA LYS A 40 -0.65 7.29 -17.38
C LYS A 40 -0.30 8.28 -16.27
N GLY A 41 -1.17 8.43 -15.28
CA GLY A 41 -0.92 9.23 -14.08
C GLY A 41 0.29 8.71 -13.28
N VAL A 42 0.29 7.41 -13.00
CA VAL A 42 1.37 6.72 -12.28
C VAL A 42 2.70 6.81 -13.04
N GLU A 43 2.72 6.57 -14.36
CA GLU A 43 3.91 6.68 -15.19
C GLU A 43 4.47 8.11 -15.16
N LYS A 44 3.60 9.12 -15.32
CA LYS A 44 3.99 10.53 -15.25
C LYS A 44 4.56 10.86 -13.87
N PHE A 45 3.94 10.38 -12.80
CA PHE A 45 4.42 10.55 -11.43
C PHE A 45 5.84 10.00 -11.29
N TYR A 46 6.07 8.73 -11.63
CA TYR A 46 7.39 8.10 -11.52
C TYR A 46 8.42 8.76 -12.42
N LYS A 47 8.06 9.15 -13.64
CA LYS A 47 8.95 9.89 -14.54
C LYS A 47 9.40 11.20 -13.90
N THR A 48 8.48 11.98 -13.35
CA THR A 48 8.80 13.24 -12.66
C THR A 48 9.68 12.99 -11.43
N GLN A 49 9.41 11.94 -10.65
CA GLN A 49 10.24 11.59 -9.50
C GLN A 49 11.66 11.19 -9.93
N HIS A 50 11.81 10.31 -10.92
CA HIS A 50 13.12 9.86 -11.40
C HIS A 50 13.99 10.99 -11.95
N ILE A 51 13.38 12.03 -12.54
CA ILE A 51 14.10 13.20 -13.05
C ILE A 51 14.52 14.15 -11.92
N ASN A 52 13.66 14.36 -10.92
CA ASN A 52 13.82 15.44 -9.95
C ASN A 52 14.39 15.00 -8.59
N GLN A 53 14.38 13.71 -8.27
CA GLN A 53 14.92 13.17 -7.01
C GLN A 53 16.46 13.12 -7.05
N THR A 54 17.10 14.29 -6.99
CA THR A 54 18.55 14.43 -6.95
C THR A 54 19.09 14.48 -5.52
N TYR A 55 20.39 14.27 -5.35
CA TYR A 55 21.05 14.37 -4.03
C TYR A 55 20.79 15.73 -3.36
N ASP A 56 20.94 16.82 -4.12
CA ASP A 56 20.73 18.18 -3.60
C ASP A 56 19.28 18.42 -3.18
N PHE A 57 18.32 17.90 -3.96
CA PHE A 57 16.90 17.98 -3.61
C PHE A 57 16.61 17.23 -2.30
N VAL A 58 17.06 15.97 -2.19
CA VAL A 58 16.84 15.15 -0.99
C VAL A 58 17.53 15.77 0.24
N LYS A 59 18.76 16.29 0.08
CA LYS A 59 19.48 16.96 1.16
C LYS A 59 18.71 18.17 1.66
N LYS A 60 18.23 19.04 0.76
CA LYS A 60 17.41 20.21 1.11
C LYS A 60 16.12 19.80 1.82
N MET A 61 15.38 18.82 1.28
CA MET A 61 14.14 18.36 1.90
C MET A 61 14.38 17.82 3.31
N ARG A 62 15.47 17.06 3.53
CA ARG A 62 15.83 16.58 4.88
C ARG A 62 16.08 17.73 5.84
N GLU A 63 16.87 18.72 5.44
CA GLU A 63 17.13 19.91 6.27
C GLU A 63 15.84 20.68 6.59
N ASP A 64 14.90 20.76 5.65
CA ASP A 64 13.65 21.49 5.81
C ASP A 64 12.62 20.76 6.69
N TYR A 65 12.47 19.44 6.55
CA TYR A 65 11.47 18.67 7.31
C TYR A 65 11.96 18.22 8.70
N THR A 66 13.28 18.15 8.94
CA THR A 66 13.83 17.80 10.27
C THR A 66 13.53 18.87 11.33
N LYS A 67 13.23 20.10 10.92
CA LYS A 67 12.87 21.21 11.83
C LYS A 67 11.53 20.99 12.54
N LEU A 68 10.65 20.15 11.98
CA LEU A 68 9.31 19.83 12.52
C LEU A 68 8.47 21.08 12.85
N ASP A 69 8.64 22.15 12.07
CA ASP A 69 8.03 23.47 12.28
C ASP A 69 6.84 23.73 11.35
N LYS A 70 6.41 22.73 10.57
CA LYS A 70 5.38 22.87 9.53
C LYS A 70 3.96 22.93 10.07
N ALA A 71 3.68 22.15 11.10
CA ALA A 71 2.37 22.13 11.75
C ALA A 71 2.44 21.48 13.13
N LYS A 72 1.52 21.86 14.02
CA LYS A 72 1.31 21.21 15.31
C LYS A 72 -0.11 20.66 15.34
N MET A 73 -0.23 19.34 15.36
CA MET A 73 -1.51 18.63 15.31
C MET A 73 -1.39 17.26 15.99
N SER A 74 -2.54 16.69 16.37
CA SER A 74 -2.68 15.32 16.84
C SER A 74 -2.59 14.30 15.70
N ILE A 75 -2.43 13.03 16.06
CA ILE A 75 -2.40 11.91 15.09
C ILE A 75 -3.72 11.83 14.31
N TRP A 76 -4.86 12.10 14.97
CA TRP A 76 -6.17 12.06 14.33
C TRP A 76 -6.34 13.19 13.31
N GLU A 77 -5.99 14.43 13.67
CA GLU A 77 -6.01 15.57 12.74
C GLU A 77 -5.10 15.33 11.53
N CYS A 78 -3.92 14.74 11.74
CA CYS A 78 -3.05 14.32 10.65
C CYS A 78 -3.71 13.26 9.74
N SER A 79 -4.41 12.29 10.35
CA SER A 79 -5.15 11.27 9.61
C SER A 79 -6.32 11.88 8.82
N GLU A 80 -6.98 12.91 9.34
CA GLU A 80 -8.05 13.62 8.65
C GLU A 80 -7.57 14.39 7.43
N LEU A 81 -6.34 14.91 7.43
CA LEU A 81 -5.75 15.53 6.23
C LEU A 81 -5.66 14.54 5.05
N LEU A 82 -5.52 13.24 5.33
CA LEU A 82 -5.50 12.18 4.31
C LEU A 82 -6.86 11.95 3.64
N ASN A 83 -7.95 12.59 4.10
CA ASN A 83 -9.22 12.62 3.35
C ASN A 83 -9.08 13.34 2.00
N ASN A 84 -8.16 14.30 1.91
CA ASN A 84 -8.01 15.15 0.74
C ASN A 84 -6.82 14.73 -0.15
N VAL A 85 -6.16 13.62 0.19
CA VAL A 85 -4.97 13.13 -0.50
C VAL A 85 -5.32 11.81 -1.18
N VAL A 86 -5.09 11.75 -2.49
CA VAL A 86 -5.09 10.52 -3.28
C VAL A 86 -3.63 10.24 -3.68
N ASP A 87 -3.19 9.00 -3.53
CA ASP A 87 -1.80 8.61 -3.85
C ASP A 87 -1.65 8.35 -5.34
N ASP A 88 -1.18 9.33 -6.12
CA ASP A 88 -0.98 9.21 -7.58
C ASP A 88 0.08 8.19 -8.01
N SER A 89 0.85 7.62 -7.06
CA SER A 89 1.81 6.56 -7.36
C SER A 89 1.18 5.16 -7.35
N ASP A 90 -0.01 5.00 -6.75
CA ASP A 90 -0.68 3.72 -6.62
C ASP A 90 -1.55 3.40 -7.85
N PRO A 91 -1.24 2.31 -8.60
CA PRO A 91 -2.04 1.88 -9.73
C PRO A 91 -3.39 1.23 -9.35
N ASP A 92 -3.55 0.79 -8.10
CA ASP A 92 -4.66 -0.03 -7.64
C ASP A 92 -5.76 0.76 -6.90
N LEU A 93 -5.44 1.97 -6.43
CA LEU A 93 -6.33 2.78 -5.59
C LEU A 93 -6.50 4.19 -6.15
N ASP A 94 -7.75 4.65 -6.23
CA ASP A 94 -8.13 6.02 -6.60
C ASP A 94 -9.07 6.63 -5.54
N LYS A 95 -8.76 6.37 -4.27
CA LYS A 95 -9.58 6.76 -3.11
C LYS A 95 -8.73 7.59 -2.13
N PRO A 96 -9.38 8.36 -1.25
CA PRO A 96 -8.69 9.06 -0.17
C PRO A 96 -7.80 8.13 0.67
N GLN A 97 -6.58 8.56 0.95
CA GLN A 97 -5.55 7.76 1.61
C GLN A 97 -5.94 7.34 3.04
N ILE A 98 -6.82 8.08 3.70
CA ILE A 98 -7.38 7.69 5.00
C ILE A 98 -8.10 6.34 4.93
N GLN A 99 -8.76 6.00 3.81
CA GLN A 99 -9.45 4.72 3.68
C GLN A 99 -8.45 3.56 3.66
N HIS A 100 -7.32 3.75 2.99
CA HIS A 100 -6.23 2.78 2.99
C HIS A 100 -5.63 2.59 4.38
N LEU A 101 -5.40 3.69 5.11
CA LEU A 101 -4.93 3.67 6.50
C LEU A 101 -5.86 2.84 7.40
N LEU A 102 -7.18 3.09 7.34
CA LEU A 102 -8.16 2.39 8.17
C LEU A 102 -8.30 0.90 7.79
N GLN A 103 -8.17 0.56 6.51
CA GLN A 103 -8.16 -0.84 6.06
C GLN A 103 -6.96 -1.62 6.62
N MET A 104 -5.77 -1.01 6.58
CA MET A 104 -4.56 -1.59 7.17
C MET A 104 -4.72 -1.83 8.68
N LEU A 105 -5.26 -0.85 9.40
CA LEU A 105 -5.52 -0.96 10.85
C LEU A 105 -6.49 -2.10 11.16
N ARG A 106 -7.62 -2.18 10.44
CA ARG A 106 -8.61 -3.24 10.63
C ARG A 106 -8.02 -4.62 10.34
N GLN A 107 -7.17 -4.74 9.33
CA GLN A 107 -6.50 -6.00 9.00
C GLN A 107 -5.51 -6.42 10.11
N LEU A 108 -4.74 -5.48 10.65
CA LEU A 108 -3.84 -5.73 11.77
C LEU A 108 -4.62 -6.17 13.01
N GLU A 109 -5.69 -5.47 13.35
CA GLU A 109 -6.58 -5.81 14.46
C GLU A 109 -7.12 -7.23 14.31
N LYS A 110 -7.64 -7.58 13.13
CA LYS A 110 -8.13 -8.93 12.84
C LYS A 110 -7.06 -9.99 13.07
N ILE A 111 -5.84 -9.77 12.57
CA ILE A 111 -4.72 -10.71 12.75
C ILE A 111 -4.38 -10.88 14.23
N ILE A 112 -4.37 -9.79 14.99
CA ILE A 112 -4.10 -9.85 16.44
C ILE A 112 -5.19 -10.66 17.14
N LEU A 113 -6.46 -10.35 16.89
CA LEU A 113 -7.61 -11.05 17.47
C LEU A 113 -7.59 -12.56 17.16
N MET A 114 -7.21 -12.93 15.94
CA MET A 114 -7.02 -14.33 15.55
C MET A 114 -5.89 -15.00 16.36
N LYS A 115 -4.76 -14.32 16.55
CA LYS A 115 -3.64 -14.88 17.32
C LYS A 115 -3.92 -15.06 18.80
N ILE A 116 -4.78 -14.22 19.38
CA ILE A 116 -5.15 -14.30 20.80
C ILE A 116 -6.40 -15.16 21.04
N GLY A 117 -6.94 -15.81 20.00
CA GLY A 117 -8.05 -16.75 20.11
C GLY A 117 -9.42 -16.11 20.36
N TYR A 118 -9.59 -14.83 20.02
CA TYR A 118 -10.87 -14.12 20.14
C TYR A 118 -11.76 -14.27 18.89
N ILE A 119 -11.17 -14.60 17.74
CA ILE A 119 -11.81 -14.84 16.43
C ILE A 119 -11.10 -16.02 15.79
#